data_AF-A0A1B1ZUN0-F1
#
_entry.id   AF-A0A1B1ZUN0-F1
#
_cell.length_a   1.000
_cell.length_b   1.000
_cell.length_c   1.000
_cell.angle_alpha   90.00
_cell.angle_beta   90.00
_cell.angle_gamma   90.00
#
_symmetry.space_group_name_H-M   'P 1'
#
loop_
_entity.id
_entity.type
_entity.pdbx_description
1 polymer ?
#
loop_
_entity_poly.entity_id
_entity_poly.type
_entity_poly.pdbx_seq_one_letter_code
_entity_poly.pdbx_strand_id
1 'polypeptide(L)'
;MDRVWTGLRYLHDNLHRVPALVIPCIEGRTDGQSAARQAGHWGSVLPAAWSFMLAARLHGLGTVWTTGTMAVEREVAQLLDIPYDDVMQAALIPVAHTLGTDFRSAHRVPVESVLHWDGW
;
A
#
# COMPACT_ATOMS: atom_id res chain seq x y z
N MET A 1 13.12 -1.40 14.08
CA MET A 1 13.03 -1.12 12.63
C MET A 1 13.54 -2.27 11.78
N ASP A 2 14.52 -3.03 12.26
CA ASP A 2 15.21 -4.10 11.51
C ASP A 2 14.28 -5.14 10.87
N ARG A 3 13.19 -5.53 11.55
CA ARG A 3 12.20 -6.49 11.00
C ARG A 3 11.47 -5.96 9.77
N VAL A 4 11.16 -4.66 9.73
CA VAL A 4 10.47 -4.03 8.59
C VAL A 4 11.40 -4.00 7.38
N TRP A 5 12.64 -3.56 7.58
CA TRP A 5 13.65 -3.51 6.52
C TRP A 5 14.03 -4.89 6.00
N THR A 6 14.17 -5.88 6.90
CA THR A 6 14.42 -7.28 6.51
C THR A 6 13.26 -7.82 5.66
N GLY A 7 12.01 -7.54 6.06
CA GLY A 7 10.82 -7.95 5.32
C GLY A 7 10.72 -7.26 3.96
N LEU A 8 10.99 -5.96 3.88
CA LEU A 8 10.98 -5.21 2.62
C LEU A 8 12.05 -5.72 1.65
N ARG A 9 13.27 -6.01 2.14
CA ARG A 9 14.35 -6.58 1.33
C ARG A 9 13.99 -7.98 0.84
N TYR A 10 13.44 -8.83 1.71
CA TYR A 10 12.95 -10.14 1.29
C TYR A 10 11.87 -10.02 0.21
N LEU A 11 10.93 -9.09 0.36
CA LEU A 11 9.91 -8.83 -0.66
C LEU A 11 10.55 -8.39 -1.98
N HIS A 12 11.48 -7.43 -1.95
CA HIS A 12 12.21 -6.96 -3.12
C HIS A 12 12.89 -8.12 -3.88
N ASP A 13 13.64 -8.95 -3.16
CA ASP A 13 14.39 -10.07 -3.75
C ASP A 13 13.46 -11.15 -4.33
N ASN A 14 12.18 -11.18 -3.94
CA ASN A 14 11.20 -12.18 -4.36
C ASN A 14 10.05 -11.60 -5.19
N LEU A 15 10.03 -10.30 -5.47
CA LEU A 15 8.89 -9.63 -6.10
C LEU A 15 8.56 -10.21 -7.48
N HIS A 16 9.61 -10.55 -8.24
CA HIS A 16 9.53 -11.18 -9.56
C HIS A 16 8.86 -12.57 -9.56
N ARG A 17 8.69 -13.19 -8.38
CA ARG A 17 8.05 -14.51 -8.21
C ARG A 17 6.56 -14.40 -7.93
N VAL A 18 6.06 -13.19 -7.67
CA VAL A 18 4.65 -12.94 -7.36
C VAL A 18 3.85 -12.97 -8.67
N PRO A 19 2.73 -13.70 -8.76
CA PRO A 19 2.00 -13.87 -10.01
C PRO A 19 1.25 -12.62 -10.46
N ALA A 20 0.95 -11.68 -9.56
CA ALA A 20 0.29 -10.42 -9.90
C ALA A 20 0.77 -9.26 -9.01
N LEU A 21 0.91 -8.09 -9.63
CA LEU A 21 1.17 -6.82 -8.96
C LEU A 21 -0.03 -5.91 -9.22
N VAL A 22 -0.65 -5.40 -8.15
CA VAL A 22 -1.74 -4.43 -8.23
C VAL A 22 -1.21 -3.06 -7.82
N ILE A 23 -1.42 -2.06 -8.67
CA ILE A 23 -1.00 -0.67 -8.43
C ILE A 23 -2.26 0.17 -8.29
N PRO A 24 -2.70 0.50 -7.05
CA PRO A 24 -3.82 1.41 -6.88
C PRO A 24 -3.41 2.79 -7.36
N CYS A 25 -4.21 3.35 -8.26
CA CYS A 25 -3.98 4.65 -8.88
C CYS A 25 -5.16 5.58 -8.61
N ILE A 26 -4.90 6.87 -8.62
CA ILE A 26 -5.92 7.91 -8.53
C ILE A 26 -5.59 9.05 -9.50
N GLU A 27 -6.61 9.50 -10.22
CA GLU A 27 -6.52 10.66 -11.11
C GLU A 27 -6.48 11.96 -10.30
N GLY A 28 -5.79 12.96 -10.85
CA GLY A 28 -5.62 14.28 -10.24
C GLY A 28 -4.42 14.31 -9.31
N ARG A 29 -3.28 14.75 -9.85
CA ARG A 29 -2.08 15.00 -9.03
C ARG A 29 -2.34 16.02 -7.93
N THR A 30 -1.79 15.75 -6.75
CA THR A 30 -1.97 16.60 -5.57
C THR A 30 -0.69 17.24 -5.05
N ASP A 31 0.39 17.18 -5.84
CA ASP A 31 1.65 17.88 -5.55
C ASP A 31 1.39 19.38 -5.34
N GLY A 32 1.92 19.92 -4.23
CA GLY A 32 1.75 21.33 -3.86
C GLY A 32 0.32 21.76 -3.51
N GLN A 33 -0.66 20.85 -3.51
CA GLN A 33 -2.03 21.15 -3.13
C GLN A 33 -2.20 21.26 -1.61
N SER A 34 -3.29 21.90 -1.16
CA SER A 34 -3.60 22.00 0.26
C SER A 34 -3.80 20.64 0.92
N ALA A 35 -3.54 20.57 2.23
CA ALA A 35 -3.77 19.35 3.02
C ALA A 35 -5.22 18.85 2.92
N ALA A 36 -6.20 19.76 2.81
CA ALA A 36 -7.61 19.40 2.63
C ALA A 36 -7.86 18.67 1.30
N ARG A 37 -7.23 19.11 0.20
CA ARG A 37 -7.37 18.47 -1.11
C ARG A 37 -6.66 17.12 -1.15
N GLN A 38 -5.46 17.04 -0.57
CA GLN A 38 -4.73 15.78 -0.43
C GLN A 38 -5.50 14.78 0.41
N ALA A 39 -6.06 15.20 1.55
CA ALA A 39 -6.88 14.34 2.42
C ALA A 39 -8.08 13.74 1.69
N GLY A 40 -8.78 14.54 0.87
CA GLY A 40 -9.88 14.05 0.03
C GLY A 40 -9.44 13.00 -1.01
N HIS A 41 -8.33 13.23 -1.71
CA HIS A 41 -7.82 12.27 -2.70
C HIS A 41 -7.35 10.97 -2.05
N TRP A 42 -6.42 11.05 -1.10
CA TRP A 42 -5.89 9.86 -0.41
C TRP A 42 -6.98 9.11 0.36
N GLY A 43 -7.90 9.83 0.98
CA GLY A 43 -9.04 9.27 1.69
C GLY A 43 -10.01 8.46 0.80
N SER A 44 -9.94 8.61 -0.52
CA SER A 44 -10.75 7.81 -1.46
C SER A 44 -10.06 6.52 -1.91
N VAL A 45 -8.77 6.58 -2.28
CA VAL A 45 -8.03 5.43 -2.83
C VAL A 45 -7.58 4.45 -1.74
N LEU A 46 -7.20 4.93 -0.55
CA LEU A 46 -6.75 4.07 0.55
C LEU A 46 -7.84 3.06 0.98
N PRO A 47 -9.10 3.47 1.27
CA PRO A 47 -10.16 2.52 1.63
C PRO A 47 -10.49 1.53 0.52
N ALA A 48 -10.46 1.96 -0.75
CA ALA A 48 -10.71 1.07 -1.89
C ALA A 48 -9.65 -0.04 -1.97
N ALA A 49 -8.37 0.34 -1.90
CA ALA A 49 -7.26 -0.62 -1.92
C ALA A 49 -7.22 -1.50 -0.66
N TRP A 50 -7.60 -0.97 0.51
CA TRP A 50 -7.73 -1.78 1.73
C TRP A 50 -8.86 -2.82 1.62
N SER A 51 -10.03 -2.43 1.10
CA SER A 51 -11.14 -3.35 0.82
C SER A 51 -10.74 -4.44 -0.17
N PHE A 52 -9.97 -4.08 -1.22
CA PHE A 52 -9.40 -5.08 -2.14
C PHE A 52 -8.53 -6.10 -1.40
N MET A 53 -7.63 -5.66 -0.52
CA MET A 53 -6.76 -6.55 0.25
C MET A 53 -7.56 -7.47 1.20
N LEU A 54 -8.62 -6.95 1.83
CA LEU A 54 -9.54 -7.75 2.65
C LEU A 54 -10.28 -8.80 1.82
N ALA A 55 -10.79 -8.43 0.63
CA ALA A 55 -11.43 -9.37 -0.28
C ALA A 55 -10.45 -10.45 -0.76
N ALA A 56 -9.24 -10.06 -1.17
CA ALA A 56 -8.19 -11.01 -1.56
C ALA A 56 -7.90 -12.02 -0.45
N ARG A 57 -7.84 -11.56 0.81
CA ARG A 57 -7.67 -12.44 1.98
C ARG A 57 -8.82 -13.43 2.15
N LEU A 58 -10.08 -13.03 1.93
CA LEU A 58 -11.23 -13.93 1.96
C LEU A 58 -11.13 -15.03 0.90
N HIS A 59 -10.47 -14.75 -0.22
CA HIS A 59 -10.20 -15.72 -1.29
C HIS A 59 -8.87 -16.49 -1.12
N GLY A 60 -8.25 -16.45 0.06
CA GLY A 60 -7.02 -17.21 0.34
C GLY A 60 -5.77 -16.64 -0.32
N LEU A 61 -5.79 -15.36 -0.72
CA LEU A 61 -4.63 -14.65 -1.27
C LEU A 61 -3.93 -13.85 -0.18
N GLY A 62 -2.61 -13.87 -0.21
CA GLY A 62 -1.75 -12.98 0.55
C GLY A 62 -1.50 -11.69 -0.20
N THR A 63 -1.54 -10.57 0.53
CA THR A 63 -1.25 -9.24 0.02
C THR A 63 -0.41 -8.45 1.03
N VAL A 64 0.32 -7.44 0.56
CA VAL A 64 1.02 -6.47 1.41
C VAL A 64 0.94 -5.09 0.77
N TRP A 65 0.60 -4.07 1.56
CA TRP A 65 0.73 -2.69 1.15
C TRP A 65 2.20 -2.27 1.27
N THR A 66 2.85 -1.92 0.17
CA THR A 66 4.19 -1.32 0.20
C THR A 66 4.24 -0.04 -0.63
N THR A 67 4.98 0.93 -0.11
CA THR A 67 5.32 2.20 -0.78
C THR A 67 6.76 2.21 -1.26
N GLY A 68 7.42 1.05 -1.32
CA GLY A 68 8.83 0.93 -1.73
C GLY A 68 9.13 1.46 -3.13
N THR A 69 8.13 1.50 -4.01
CA THR A 69 8.24 2.05 -5.37
C THR A 69 8.04 3.57 -5.45
N MET A 70 7.58 4.23 -4.38
CA MET A 70 7.23 5.66 -4.44
C MET A 70 8.44 6.57 -4.70
N ALA A 71 9.65 6.13 -4.36
CA ALA A 71 10.89 6.85 -4.68
C ALA A 71 11.20 6.87 -6.19
N VAL A 72 10.60 5.94 -6.96
CA VAL A 72 10.80 5.75 -8.40
C VAL A 72 9.45 5.68 -9.13
N GLU A 73 8.47 6.45 -8.64
CA GLU A 73 7.09 6.43 -9.12
C GLU A 73 7.00 6.76 -10.61
N ARG A 74 7.84 7.68 -11.10
CA ARG A 74 7.92 8.07 -12.52
C ARG A 74 8.43 6.93 -13.40
N GLU A 75 9.47 6.22 -12.97
CA GLU A 75 10.01 5.07 -13.70
C GLU A 75 8.98 3.93 -13.76
N VAL A 76 8.26 3.68 -12.67
CA VAL A 76 7.16 2.70 -12.65
C VAL A 76 6.03 3.13 -13.59
N ALA A 77 5.67 4.42 -13.60
CA ALA A 77 4.67 4.93 -14.52
C ALA A 77 5.08 4.73 -15.97
N GLN A 78 6.33 5.01 -16.33
CA GLN A 78 6.88 4.78 -17.67
C GLN A 78 6.86 3.29 -18.04
N LEU A 79 7.22 2.41 -17.12
CA LEU A 79 7.23 0.96 -17.37
C LEU A 79 5.83 0.39 -17.60
N LEU A 80 4.81 0.97 -16.97
CA LEU A 80 3.43 0.50 -16.97
C LEU A 80 2.50 1.35 -17.85
N ASP A 81 3.04 2.28 -18.65
CA ASP A 81 2.29 3.23 -19.47
C ASP A 81 1.21 4.03 -18.69
N ILE A 82 1.50 4.38 -17.43
CA ILE A 82 0.65 5.23 -16.60
C ILE A 82 0.91 6.70 -16.96
N PRO A 83 -0.14 7.52 -17.22
CA PRO A 83 0.02 8.94 -17.52
C PRO A 83 0.42 9.70 -16.25
N TYR A 84 1.73 9.74 -15.99
CA TYR A 84 2.32 10.26 -14.76
C TYR A 84 1.83 11.66 -14.37
N ASP A 85 1.63 12.55 -15.34
CA ASP A 85 1.26 13.95 -15.09
C ASP A 85 -0.20 14.09 -14.59
N ASP A 86 -1.04 13.08 -14.80
CA ASP A 86 -2.46 13.10 -14.45
C ASP A 86 -2.85 12.06 -13.39
N VAL A 87 -2.04 11.01 -13.21
CA VAL A 87 -2.35 9.86 -12.33
C VAL A 87 -1.25 9.65 -11.30
N MET A 88 -1.64 9.57 -10.03
CA MET A 88 -0.76 9.21 -8.92
C MET A 88 -0.91 7.74 -8.56
N GLN A 89 0.22 7.07 -8.29
CA GLN A 89 0.24 5.75 -7.65
C GLN A 89 0.15 5.90 -6.13
N ALA A 90 -0.66 5.06 -5.47
CA ALA A 90 -0.81 5.07 -4.02
C ALA A 90 0.01 3.99 -3.31
N ALA A 91 0.25 2.87 -3.99
CA ALA A 91 0.98 1.72 -3.46
C ALA A 91 1.40 0.77 -4.58
N LEU A 92 2.23 -0.20 -4.21
CA LEU A 92 2.38 -1.46 -4.92
C LEU A 92 1.87 -2.58 -3.99
N ILE A 93 0.94 -3.40 -4.50
CA ILE A 93 0.33 -4.50 -3.76
C ILE A 93 0.62 -5.82 -4.50
N PRO A 94 1.64 -6.57 -4.06
CA PRO A 94 1.88 -7.93 -4.55
C PRO A 94 0.74 -8.86 -4.10
N VAL A 95 0.26 -9.71 -5.00
CA VAL A 95 -0.84 -10.66 -4.76
C VAL A 95 -0.41 -12.07 -5.13
N ALA A 96 -0.49 -13.00 -4.18
CA ALA A 96 -0.11 -14.40 -4.39
C ALA A 96 -0.91 -15.35 -3.50
N HIS A 97 -0.93 -16.64 -3.85
CA HIS A 97 -1.19 -17.67 -2.84
C HIS A 97 0.00 -17.79 -1.89
N THR A 98 -0.26 -17.81 -0.59
CA THR A 98 0.79 -17.88 0.43
C THR A 98 1.34 -19.30 0.53
N LEU A 99 2.67 -19.45 0.57
CA LEU A 99 3.31 -20.77 0.75
C LEU A 99 3.05 -21.39 2.14
N GLY A 100 2.72 -20.56 3.13
CA GLY A 100 2.34 -20.98 4.48
C GLY A 100 1.44 -19.95 5.14
N THR A 101 0.84 -20.30 6.27
CA THR A 101 -0.17 -19.48 6.96
C THR A 101 0.24 -19.03 8.36
N ASP A 102 1.51 -19.20 8.73
CA ASP A 102 2.06 -18.87 10.07
C ASP A 102 2.25 -17.36 10.30
N PHE A 103 1.34 -16.56 9.75
CA PHE A 103 1.31 -15.12 9.95
C PHE A 103 1.00 -14.83 11.41
N ARG A 104 1.87 -14.02 12.02
CA ARG A 104 1.66 -13.53 13.39
C ARG A 104 0.95 -12.19 13.34
N SER A 105 0.02 -11.97 14.28
CA SER A 105 -0.56 -10.66 14.47
C SER A 105 0.56 -9.64 14.72
N ALA A 106 0.50 -8.51 14.03
CA ALA A 106 1.43 -7.43 14.27
C ALA A 106 1.14 -6.81 15.65
N HIS A 107 2.19 -6.47 16.39
CA HIS A 107 2.07 -5.78 17.67
C HIS A 107 1.22 -4.50 17.50
N ARG A 108 0.31 -4.26 18.43
CA ARG A 108 -0.50 -3.03 18.51
C ARG A 108 -0.16 -2.32 19.81
N VAL A 109 -0.11 -1.00 19.76
CA VAL A 109 0.02 -0.18 20.98
C VAL A 109 -1.27 -0.26 21.80
N PRO A 110 -1.22 -0.02 23.13
CA PRO A 110 -2.42 0.04 23.96
C PRO A 110 -3.43 1.06 23.43
N VAL A 111 -4.72 0.77 23.54
CA VAL A 111 -5.78 1.62 22.97
C VAL A 111 -5.78 3.02 23.60
N GLU A 112 -5.42 3.10 24.87
CA GLU A 112 -5.33 4.33 25.66
C GLU A 112 -4.24 5.28 25.15
N SER A 113 -3.33 4.81 24.30
CA SER A 113 -2.29 5.64 23.68
C SER A 113 -2.69 6.27 22.35
N VAL A 114 -3.85 5.88 21.80
CA VAL A 114 -4.33 6.34 20.47
C VAL A 114 -5.77 6.83 20.48
N LEU A 115 -6.59 6.36 21.42
CA LEU A 115 -7.96 6.81 21.61
C LEU A 115 -7.98 7.98 22.61
N HIS A 116 -8.47 9.12 22.16
CA HIS A 116 -8.71 10.29 23.00
C HIS A 116 -10.21 10.58 22.97
N TRP A 117 -10.81 10.74 24.15
CA TRP A 117 -12.26 10.93 24.33
C TRP A 117 -12.52 12.38 24.74
N ASP A 118 -13.45 13.06 24.05
CA ASP A 118 -13.81 14.48 24.20
C ASP A 118 -12.70 15.52 23.95
N GLY A 119 -11.42 15.14 23.98
CA GLY A 119 -10.26 15.96 23.64
C GLY A 119 -9.18 15.14 22.96
N TRP A 120 -8.14 15.80 22.45
CA TRP A 120 -6.89 15.16 22.01
C TRP A 120 -5.93 15.02 23.20
#